data_AF-A0A6G6K3K1-F1
#
_entry.id   AF-A0A6G6K3K1-F1
#
_cell.length_a   1.000
_cell.length_b   1.000
_cell.length_c   1.000
_cell.angle_alpha   90.00
_cell.angle_beta   90.00
_cell.angle_gamma   90.00
#
_symmetry.space_group_name_H-M   'P 1'
#
loop_
_entity.id
_entity.type
_entity.pdbx_description
1 polymer ?
#
loop_
_entity_poly.entity_id
_entity_poly.type
_entity_poly.pdbx_seq_one_letter_code
_entity_poly.pdbx_strand_id
1 'polypeptide(L)'
;MGLSESPTPEDKHDTAAGLVHAAVEAKHHRGRKSLRGCGITALLWIAAIVFLAVVQPDMEKGRTWEMVSAGSAMLFLFFGAPAFGVLYGIEAGSYLNWRKKQYPGTRWWRLFLGFWWLLFAALFLAFGLLNLIEAIYGLFRERETAEIVQTTFLGLACGGVGWFLGWLALRRKTESSEEVDTAIADAWKHAWDALDFVTLEQQLGCTLPPAYKAMLQPGSEWREKSWMLCPKGLENEDEELYDVLMLLPPHPKALEKHPITGETVLCFARAEFGVYFLKPGSEDPPVFLFSKDSGPDNIEEIAPSLSVFLSWPKRGWGE
;
A
#
# COMPACT_ATOMS: atom_id res chain seq x y z
N MET A 1 -26.15 31.37 -10.27
CA MET A 1 -26.43 30.23 -9.37
C MET A 1 -26.56 29.00 -10.24
N GLY A 2 -25.52 28.19 -10.32
CA GLY A 2 -25.49 26.88 -10.98
C GLY A 2 -24.55 26.02 -10.15
N LEU A 3 -25.06 24.93 -9.62
CA LEU A 3 -24.45 24.14 -8.56
C LEU A 3 -23.15 23.48 -9.06
N SER A 4 -22.09 23.66 -8.28
CA SER A 4 -20.87 22.86 -8.30
C SER A 4 -21.22 21.40 -8.06
N GLU A 5 -21.23 20.57 -9.11
CA GLU A 5 -21.28 19.13 -8.95
C GLU A 5 -19.91 18.64 -8.48
N SER A 6 -19.83 18.24 -7.22
CA SER A 6 -18.68 17.54 -6.67
C SER A 6 -18.43 16.27 -7.48
N PRO A 7 -17.18 15.95 -7.85
CA PRO A 7 -16.89 14.71 -8.57
C PRO A 7 -17.39 13.51 -7.76
N THR A 8 -18.16 12.66 -8.42
CA THR A 8 -18.67 11.43 -7.81
C THR A 8 -17.51 10.46 -7.54
N PRO A 9 -17.60 9.64 -6.48
CA PRO A 9 -16.49 8.77 -6.07
C PRO A 9 -16.09 7.71 -7.11
N GLU A 10 -16.89 7.46 -8.14
CA GLU A 10 -16.61 6.49 -9.21
C GLU A 10 -15.49 6.96 -10.16
N ASP A 11 -15.33 8.27 -10.39
CA ASP A 11 -14.32 8.79 -11.33
C ASP A 11 -12.86 8.65 -10.83
N LYS A 12 -12.66 8.35 -9.54
CA LYS A 12 -11.33 8.06 -8.96
C LYS A 12 -10.94 6.57 -9.07
N HIS A 13 -11.86 5.68 -9.43
CA HIS A 13 -11.64 4.24 -9.36
C HIS A 13 -10.94 3.65 -10.59
N ASP A 14 -11.04 4.28 -11.76
CA ASP A 14 -10.61 3.65 -13.02
C ASP A 14 -9.18 3.99 -13.44
N THR A 15 -8.72 5.17 -13.05
CA THR A 15 -7.32 5.56 -13.12
C THR A 15 -6.46 4.79 -12.11
N ALA A 16 -7.07 4.13 -11.13
CA ALA A 16 -6.36 3.32 -10.15
C ALA A 16 -5.93 1.95 -10.71
N ALA A 17 -6.56 1.38 -11.74
CA ALA A 17 -6.43 -0.03 -12.13
C ALA A 17 -5.00 -0.57 -12.37
N GLY A 18 -4.15 0.18 -13.06
CA GLY A 18 -2.75 -0.23 -13.34
C GLY A 18 -1.83 -0.15 -12.12
N LEU A 19 -1.96 0.93 -11.34
CA LEU A 19 -1.28 1.07 -10.04
C LEU A 19 -1.87 0.12 -9.00
N VAL A 20 -3.16 -0.18 -9.09
CA VAL A 20 -3.86 -1.18 -8.27
C VAL A 20 -3.26 -2.52 -8.60
N HIS A 21 -3.06 -2.94 -9.85
CA HIS A 21 -2.44 -4.24 -10.13
C HIS A 21 -1.03 -4.38 -9.51
N ALA A 22 -0.14 -3.43 -9.74
CA ALA A 22 1.21 -3.46 -9.17
C ALA A 22 1.23 -3.29 -7.64
N ALA A 23 0.40 -2.40 -7.09
CA ALA A 23 0.27 -2.20 -5.64
C ALA A 23 -0.44 -3.37 -4.96
N VAL A 24 -1.38 -4.04 -5.62
CA VAL A 24 -2.11 -5.23 -5.19
C VAL A 24 -1.14 -6.40 -5.16
N GLU A 25 -0.33 -6.62 -6.21
CA GLU A 25 0.71 -7.64 -6.20
C GLU A 25 1.77 -7.40 -5.11
N ALA A 26 2.24 -6.16 -4.95
CA ALA A 26 3.17 -5.78 -3.88
C ALA A 26 2.54 -5.96 -2.49
N LYS A 27 1.27 -5.59 -2.30
CA LYS A 27 0.49 -5.76 -1.06
C LYS A 27 0.25 -7.24 -0.76
N HIS A 28 0.05 -8.08 -1.77
CA HIS A 28 -0.09 -9.53 -1.63
C HIS A 28 1.23 -10.21 -1.26
N HIS A 29 2.34 -9.79 -1.86
CA HIS A 29 3.65 -10.27 -1.50
C HIS A 29 3.98 -9.92 -0.04
N ARG A 30 3.72 -8.67 0.38
CA ARG A 30 3.84 -8.26 1.79
C ARG A 30 2.95 -9.09 2.69
N GLY A 31 1.66 -9.24 2.39
CA GLY A 31 0.73 -10.05 3.18
C GLY A 31 1.16 -11.51 3.36
N ARG A 32 1.67 -12.16 2.30
CA ARG A 32 2.24 -13.53 2.37
C ARG A 32 3.51 -13.60 3.21
N LYS A 33 4.40 -12.60 3.10
CA LYS A 33 5.61 -12.49 3.92
C LYS A 33 5.25 -12.33 5.40
N SER A 34 4.25 -11.50 5.71
CA SER A 34 3.80 -11.27 7.09
C SER A 34 3.11 -12.49 7.70
N LEU A 35 2.37 -13.30 6.92
CA LEU A 35 1.87 -14.61 7.40
C LEU A 35 3.02 -15.57 7.76
N ARG A 36 4.05 -15.67 6.93
CA ARG A 36 5.25 -16.49 7.23
C ARG A 36 5.97 -15.97 8.48
N GLY A 37 6.14 -14.65 8.59
CA GLY A 37 6.72 -14.01 9.77
C GLY A 37 5.93 -14.32 11.05
N CYS A 38 4.60 -14.23 11.01
CA CYS A 38 3.73 -14.58 12.12
C CYS A 38 3.87 -16.06 12.54
N GLY A 39 3.95 -16.97 11.56
CA GLY A 39 4.20 -18.40 11.83
C GLY A 39 5.56 -18.66 12.49
N ILE A 40 6.63 -18.01 12.02
CA ILE A 40 7.97 -18.12 12.60
C ILE A 40 8.01 -17.58 14.03
N THR A 41 7.41 -16.39 14.27
CA THR A 41 7.31 -15.80 15.61
C THR A 41 6.63 -16.74 16.59
N ALA A 42 5.60 -17.46 16.14
CA ALA A 42 4.90 -18.42 16.99
C ALA A 42 5.71 -19.67 17.31
N LEU A 43 6.46 -20.20 16.34
CA LEU A 43 7.39 -21.30 16.60
C LEU A 43 8.46 -20.89 17.60
N LEU A 44 9.00 -19.68 17.48
CA LEU A 44 9.96 -19.12 18.44
C LEU A 44 9.32 -18.91 19.82
N TRP A 45 8.06 -18.49 19.89
CA TRP A 45 7.33 -18.35 21.14
C TRP A 45 7.13 -19.71 21.84
N ILE A 46 6.71 -20.73 21.10
CA ILE A 46 6.59 -22.10 21.62
C ILE A 46 7.96 -22.63 22.08
N ALA A 47 9.01 -22.40 21.29
CA ALA A 47 10.36 -22.80 21.64
C ALA A 47 10.85 -22.12 22.94
N ALA A 48 10.52 -20.85 23.14
CA ALA A 48 10.83 -20.13 24.38
C ALA A 48 10.05 -20.68 25.59
N ILE A 49 8.79 -21.09 25.43
CA ILE A 49 8.03 -21.78 26.49
C ILE A 49 8.68 -23.11 26.86
N VAL A 50 9.00 -23.93 25.86
CA VAL A 50 9.65 -25.23 26.07
C VAL A 50 11.02 -25.05 26.74
N PHE A 51 11.80 -24.07 26.29
CA PHE A 51 13.07 -23.72 26.90
C PHE A 51 12.92 -23.37 28.38
N LEU A 52 11.98 -22.49 28.74
CA LEU A 52 11.74 -22.15 30.15
C LEU A 52 11.26 -23.34 30.98
N ALA A 53 10.43 -24.23 30.43
CA ALA A 53 9.97 -25.43 31.12
C ALA A 53 11.11 -26.43 31.38
N VAL A 54 12.10 -26.51 30.47
CA VAL A 54 13.26 -27.39 30.61
C VAL A 54 14.35 -26.80 31.51
N VAL A 55 14.52 -25.47 31.51
CA VAL A 55 15.57 -24.78 32.27
C VAL A 55 15.13 -24.38 33.69
N GLN A 56 13.82 -24.25 33.95
CA GLN A 56 13.28 -23.98 35.29
C GLN A 56 13.84 -24.88 36.41
N PRO A 57 14.00 -26.20 36.23
CA PRO A 57 14.55 -27.09 37.26
C PRO A 57 16.02 -26.82 37.61
N ASP A 58 16.79 -26.22 36.69
CA ASP A 58 18.22 -25.94 36.89
C ASP A 58 18.48 -24.50 37.37
N MET A 59 17.53 -23.58 37.19
CA MET A 59 17.64 -22.20 37.71
C MET A 59 17.75 -22.12 39.24
N GLU A 60 17.24 -23.11 39.97
CA GLU A 60 17.41 -23.21 41.44
C GLU A 60 18.89 -23.41 41.85
N LYS A 61 19.77 -23.82 40.91
CA LYS A 61 21.20 -24.05 41.17
C LYS A 61 22.07 -22.79 40.98
N GLY A 62 21.47 -21.63 40.71
CA GLY A 62 22.13 -20.32 40.81
C GLY A 62 23.18 -20.00 39.74
N ARG A 63 23.12 -20.62 38.55
CA ARG A 63 24.05 -20.31 37.45
C ARG A 63 23.64 -19.04 36.70
N THR A 64 24.55 -18.07 36.64
CA THR A 64 24.30 -16.71 36.11
C THR A 64 23.87 -16.71 34.64
N TRP A 65 24.36 -17.64 33.82
CA TRP A 65 24.00 -17.75 32.40
C TRP A 65 22.56 -18.25 32.17
N GLU A 66 22.09 -19.16 33.03
CA GLU A 66 20.73 -19.70 32.99
C GLU A 66 19.71 -18.61 33.39
N MET A 67 20.06 -17.75 34.35
CA MET A 67 19.23 -16.58 34.71
C MET A 67 19.12 -15.55 33.58
N VAL A 68 20.22 -15.22 32.90
CA VAL A 68 20.22 -14.23 31.80
C VAL A 68 19.42 -14.75 30.59
N SER A 69 19.60 -16.01 30.24
CA SER A 69 18.87 -16.64 29.13
C SER A 69 17.39 -16.83 29.43
N ALA A 70 17.02 -17.21 30.66
CA ALA A 70 15.63 -17.26 31.10
C ALA A 70 14.97 -15.88 31.15
N GLY A 71 15.66 -14.85 31.64
CA GLY A 71 15.17 -13.47 31.63
C GLY A 71 14.92 -12.95 30.21
N SER A 72 15.82 -13.25 29.28
CA SER A 72 15.66 -12.91 27.86
C SER A 72 14.49 -13.66 27.22
N ALA A 73 14.31 -14.95 27.54
CA ALA A 73 13.17 -15.73 27.07
C ALA A 73 11.84 -15.19 27.62
N MET A 74 11.78 -14.79 28.89
CA MET A 74 10.59 -14.14 29.46
C MET A 74 10.27 -12.81 28.78
N LEU A 75 11.27 -11.94 28.58
CA LEU A 75 11.07 -10.67 27.87
C LEU A 75 10.53 -10.90 26.45
N PHE A 76 11.05 -11.91 25.75
CA PHE A 76 10.54 -12.28 24.44
C PHE A 76 9.10 -12.83 24.50
N LEU A 77 8.77 -13.69 25.47
CA LEU A 77 7.44 -14.29 25.61
C LEU A 77 6.34 -13.28 25.92
N PHE A 78 6.63 -12.30 26.78
CA PHE A 78 5.64 -11.32 27.25
C PHE A 78 5.58 -10.06 26.39
N PHE A 79 6.69 -9.64 25.80
CA PHE A 79 6.73 -8.37 25.06
C PHE A 79 7.09 -8.58 23.59
N GLY A 80 8.18 -9.31 23.31
CA GLY A 80 8.70 -9.49 21.96
C GLY A 80 7.72 -10.17 21.00
N ALA A 81 7.42 -11.45 21.24
CA ALA A 81 6.58 -12.25 20.35
C ALA A 81 5.15 -11.69 20.22
N PRO A 82 4.50 -11.25 21.31
CA PRO A 82 3.21 -10.59 21.21
C PRO A 82 3.24 -9.30 20.36
N ALA A 83 4.27 -8.46 20.49
CA ALA A 83 4.43 -7.26 19.66
C ALA A 83 4.65 -7.60 18.18
N PHE A 84 5.54 -8.55 17.88
CA PHE A 84 5.75 -9.05 16.52
C PHE A 84 4.47 -9.67 15.94
N GLY A 85 3.70 -10.40 16.75
CA GLY A 85 2.41 -10.99 16.36
C GLY A 85 1.38 -9.93 15.95
N VAL A 86 1.31 -8.80 16.67
CA VAL A 86 0.44 -7.66 16.31
C VAL A 86 0.92 -6.98 15.03
N LEU A 87 2.23 -6.68 14.91
CA LEU A 87 2.80 -6.04 13.72
C LEU A 87 2.55 -6.87 12.45
N TYR A 88 2.87 -8.16 12.50
CA TYR A 88 2.58 -9.06 11.38
C TYR A 88 1.08 -9.25 11.15
N GLY A 89 0.27 -9.26 12.22
CA GLY A 89 -1.18 -9.38 12.13
C GLY A 89 -1.86 -8.18 11.51
N ILE A 90 -1.32 -6.97 11.68
CA ILE A 90 -1.80 -5.75 11.04
C ILE A 90 -1.70 -5.86 9.52
N GLU A 91 -0.56 -6.35 9.01
CA GLU A 91 -0.31 -6.51 7.57
C GLU A 91 -1.04 -7.75 7.01
N ALA A 92 -0.98 -8.87 7.72
CA ALA A 92 -1.62 -10.12 7.32
C ALA A 92 -3.15 -10.04 7.39
N GLY A 93 -3.73 -9.25 8.31
CA GLY A 93 -5.17 -9.07 8.43
C GLY A 93 -5.80 -8.42 7.20
N SER A 94 -5.12 -7.44 6.58
CA SER A 94 -5.56 -6.84 5.32
C SER A 94 -5.59 -7.88 4.19
N TYR A 95 -4.53 -8.69 4.09
CA TYR A 95 -4.40 -9.76 3.10
C TYR A 95 -5.42 -10.91 3.30
N LEU A 96 -5.64 -11.36 4.53
CA LEU A 96 -6.63 -12.41 4.83
C LEU A 96 -8.06 -11.93 4.62
N ASN A 97 -8.34 -10.65 4.83
CA ASN A 97 -9.65 -10.07 4.57
C ASN A 97 -9.90 -9.83 3.07
N TRP A 98 -8.85 -9.57 2.29
CA TRP A 98 -8.88 -9.63 0.83
C TRP A 98 -9.22 -11.04 0.34
N ARG A 99 -8.50 -12.07 0.81
CA ARG A 99 -8.60 -13.50 0.37
C ARG A 99 -9.86 -14.26 0.86
N LYS A 100 -11.00 -13.59 0.95
CA LYS A 100 -12.14 -14.00 1.82
C LYS A 100 -12.86 -15.28 1.38
N LYS A 101 -12.69 -15.77 0.14
CA LYS A 101 -13.62 -16.77 -0.44
C LYS A 101 -13.13 -18.20 -0.70
N GLN A 102 -11.85 -18.56 -0.62
CA GLN A 102 -11.45 -19.88 -1.18
C GLN A 102 -10.78 -20.92 -0.29
N TYR A 103 -10.39 -20.67 0.97
CA TYR A 103 -9.65 -21.70 1.74
C TYR A 103 -10.03 -21.79 3.24
N PRO A 104 -10.22 -23.01 3.79
CA PRO A 104 -10.41 -23.20 5.24
C PRO A 104 -9.21 -22.69 6.05
N GLY A 105 -8.00 -22.68 5.46
CA GLY A 105 -6.80 -22.09 6.07
C GLY A 105 -6.91 -20.60 6.40
N THR A 106 -7.73 -19.83 5.69
CA THR A 106 -7.92 -18.40 5.95
C THR A 106 -8.68 -18.15 7.27
N ARG A 107 -9.57 -19.07 7.68
CA ARG A 107 -10.27 -18.98 8.98
C ARG A 107 -9.32 -19.27 10.14
N TRP A 108 -8.47 -20.29 10.01
CA TRP A 108 -7.44 -20.61 11.00
C TRP A 108 -6.49 -19.44 11.22
N TRP A 109 -5.99 -18.82 10.15
CA TRP A 109 -5.11 -17.66 10.26
C TRP A 109 -5.78 -16.44 10.92
N ARG A 110 -7.09 -16.23 10.72
CA ARG A 110 -7.81 -15.15 11.42
C ARG A 110 -7.95 -15.41 12.91
N LEU A 111 -8.29 -16.63 13.31
CA LEU A 111 -8.32 -17.02 14.72
C LEU A 111 -6.93 -16.88 15.35
N PHE A 112 -5.90 -17.28 14.61
CA PHE A 112 -4.51 -17.20 15.02
C PHE A 112 -4.03 -15.75 15.22
N LEU A 113 -4.32 -14.85 14.29
CA LEU A 113 -4.02 -13.44 14.45
C LEU A 113 -4.85 -12.81 15.58
N GLY A 114 -6.13 -13.20 15.70
CA GLY A 114 -7.00 -12.78 16.80
C GLY A 114 -6.44 -13.18 18.17
N PHE A 115 -5.87 -14.39 18.28
CA PHE A 115 -5.18 -14.85 19.48
C PHE A 115 -4.02 -13.92 19.86
N TRP A 116 -3.15 -13.55 18.92
CA TRP A 116 -2.01 -12.66 19.21
C TRP A 116 -2.44 -11.26 19.65
N TRP A 117 -3.48 -10.71 19.03
CA TRP A 117 -4.01 -9.40 19.40
C TRP A 117 -4.66 -9.42 20.79
N LEU A 118 -5.42 -10.48 21.10
CA LEU A 118 -6.01 -10.67 22.42
C LEU A 118 -4.95 -10.90 23.49
N LEU A 119 -3.91 -11.69 23.19
CA LEU A 119 -2.79 -11.94 24.09
C LEU A 119 -2.05 -10.63 24.41
N PHE A 120 -1.74 -9.82 23.39
CA PHE A 120 -1.08 -8.52 23.58
C PHE A 120 -1.94 -7.55 24.38
N ALA A 121 -3.23 -7.44 24.03
CA ALA A 121 -4.16 -6.58 24.74
C ALA A 121 -4.32 -7.00 26.22
N ALA A 122 -4.43 -8.30 26.49
CA ALA A 122 -4.53 -8.83 27.85
C ALA A 122 -3.27 -8.55 28.67
N LEU A 123 -2.08 -8.71 28.09
CA LEU A 123 -0.80 -8.41 28.77
C LEU A 123 -0.66 -6.93 29.11
N PHE A 124 -1.00 -6.03 28.19
CA PHE A 124 -0.93 -4.59 28.43
C PHE A 124 -2.00 -4.11 29.42
N LEU A 125 -3.20 -4.69 29.40
CA LEU A 125 -4.25 -4.42 30.39
C LEU A 125 -3.84 -4.93 31.78
N ALA A 126 -3.28 -6.14 31.88
CA ALA A 126 -2.80 -6.68 33.13
C ALA A 126 -1.66 -5.83 33.71
N PHE A 127 -0.69 -5.43 32.87
CA PHE A 127 0.41 -4.55 33.29
C PHE A 127 -0.08 -3.17 33.72
N GLY A 128 -1.04 -2.58 32.97
CA GLY A 128 -1.67 -1.31 33.33
C GLY A 128 -2.41 -1.39 34.67
N LEU A 129 -3.18 -2.47 34.89
CA LEU A 129 -3.93 -2.70 36.12
C LEU A 129 -3.01 -2.93 37.32
N LEU A 130 -1.94 -3.72 37.16
CA LEU A 130 -0.97 -3.98 38.22
C LEU A 130 -0.26 -2.68 38.66
N ASN A 131 0.16 -1.84 37.71
CA ASN A 131 0.77 -0.54 38.03
C ASN A 131 -0.22 0.41 38.73
N LEU A 132 -1.50 0.39 38.32
CA LEU A 132 -2.53 1.20 38.97
C LEU A 132 -2.79 0.73 40.40
N ILE A 133 -2.84 -0.58 40.64
CA ILE A 133 -2.97 -1.16 41.97
C ILE A 133 -1.75 -0.79 42.83
N GLU A 134 -0.53 -0.88 42.29
CA GLU A 134 0.68 -0.50 43.03
C GLU A 134 0.69 0.99 43.39
N ALA A 135 0.26 1.88 42.48
CA ALA A 135 0.13 3.30 42.74
C ALA A 135 -0.89 3.59 43.86
N ILE A 136 -2.04 2.89 43.86
CA ILE A 136 -3.05 3.00 44.92
C ILE A 136 -2.47 2.53 46.26
N TYR A 137 -1.78 1.39 46.30
CA TYR A 137 -1.11 0.94 47.52
C TYR A 137 0.00 1.90 47.98
N GLY A 138 0.72 2.53 47.05
CA GLY A 138 1.74 3.54 47.32
C GLY A 138 1.18 4.78 48.01
N LEU A 139 -0.03 5.21 47.65
CA LEU A 139 -0.75 6.31 48.31
C LEU A 139 -1.05 6.00 49.79
N PHE A 140 -1.29 4.74 50.14
CA PHE A 140 -1.53 4.32 51.52
C PHE A 140 -0.25 4.09 52.34
N ARG A 141 0.93 4.10 51.71
CA ARG A 141 2.21 3.72 52.34
C ARG A 141 3.23 4.85 52.43
N GLU A 142 2.80 6.10 52.25
CA GLU A 142 3.67 7.30 52.30
C GLU A 142 4.89 7.22 51.34
N ARG A 143 4.72 6.62 50.16
CA ARG A 143 5.74 6.70 49.09
C ARG A 143 5.85 8.14 48.56
N GLU A 144 7.01 8.48 47.99
CA GLU A 144 7.20 9.78 47.34
C GLU A 144 6.15 10.00 46.24
N THR A 145 5.52 11.17 46.26
CA THR A 145 4.46 11.56 45.32
C THR A 145 4.91 11.46 43.85
N ALA A 146 6.21 11.65 43.57
CA ALA A 146 6.79 11.51 42.24
C ALA A 146 6.71 10.07 41.71
N GLU A 147 6.99 9.06 42.54
CA GLU A 147 6.91 7.65 42.16
C GLU A 147 5.46 7.23 41.88
N ILE A 148 4.51 7.74 42.66
CA ILE A 148 3.08 7.49 42.50
C ILE A 148 2.56 8.09 41.18
N VAL A 149 2.99 9.31 40.84
CA VAL A 149 2.61 9.96 39.58
C VAL A 149 3.18 9.20 38.38
N GLN A 150 4.45 8.78 38.43
CA GLN A 150 5.08 8.02 37.35
C GLN A 150 4.40 6.66 37.13
N THR A 151 4.15 5.90 38.19
CA THR A 151 3.48 4.59 38.13
C THR A 151 2.04 4.69 37.64
N THR A 152 1.31 5.73 38.06
CA THR A 152 -0.05 6.01 37.56
C THR A 152 -0.05 6.36 36.07
N PHE A 153 0.85 7.24 35.63
CA PHE A 153 0.94 7.63 34.23
C PHE A 153 1.31 6.45 33.33
N LEU A 154 2.28 5.64 33.76
CA LEU A 154 2.68 4.42 33.04
C LEU A 154 1.52 3.41 32.96
N GLY A 155 0.80 3.20 34.07
CA GLY A 155 -0.37 2.32 34.11
C GLY A 155 -1.49 2.75 33.15
N LEU A 156 -1.81 4.04 33.13
CA LEU A 156 -2.80 4.62 32.21
C LEU A 156 -2.36 4.56 30.75
N ALA A 157 -1.08 4.85 30.46
CA ALA A 157 -0.55 4.78 29.10
C ALA A 157 -0.58 3.34 28.55
N CYS A 158 -0.10 2.37 29.32
CA CYS A 158 -0.13 0.96 28.94
C CYS A 158 -1.57 0.43 28.79
N GLY A 159 -2.46 0.75 29.74
CA GLY A 159 -3.87 0.37 29.69
C GLY A 159 -4.61 0.99 28.50
N GLY A 160 -4.33 2.27 28.20
CA GLY A 160 -4.88 2.98 27.05
C GLY A 160 -4.45 2.39 25.71
N VAL A 161 -3.16 2.05 25.57
CA VAL A 161 -2.62 1.36 24.37
C VAL A 161 -3.26 -0.03 24.21
N GLY A 162 -3.36 -0.81 25.29
CA GLY A 162 -4.01 -2.13 25.28
C GLY A 162 -5.48 -2.07 24.86
N TRP A 163 -6.24 -1.12 25.41
CA TRP A 163 -7.63 -0.88 25.06
C TRP A 163 -7.81 -0.45 23.60
N PHE A 164 -7.01 0.52 23.14
CA PHE A 164 -7.07 1.03 21.76
C PHE A 164 -6.79 -0.06 20.73
N LEU A 165 -5.77 -0.89 20.97
CA LEU A 165 -5.42 -1.99 20.07
C LEU A 165 -6.49 -3.09 20.06
N GLY A 166 -7.06 -3.44 21.22
CA GLY A 166 -8.20 -4.36 21.29
C GLY A 166 -9.42 -3.85 20.52
N TRP A 167 -9.72 -2.55 20.63
CA TRP A 167 -10.78 -1.89 19.87
C TRP A 167 -10.51 -1.88 18.36
N LEU A 168 -9.26 -1.62 17.95
CA LEU A 168 -8.84 -1.59 16.55
C LEU A 168 -8.91 -2.99 15.90
N ALA A 169 -8.71 -4.05 16.69
CA ALA A 169 -8.86 -5.44 16.28
C ALA A 169 -10.30 -5.75 15.83
N LEU A 170 -11.28 -5.17 16.54
CA LEU A 170 -12.69 -5.46 16.39
C LEU A 170 -13.37 -4.61 15.30
N ARG A 171 -12.78 -3.47 14.91
CA ARG A 171 -13.43 -2.47 14.03
C ARG A 171 -12.88 -2.34 12.61
N ARG A 172 -11.81 -3.04 12.23
CA ARG A 172 -11.28 -2.94 10.86
C ARG A 172 -12.27 -3.47 9.81
N LYS A 173 -12.90 -2.55 9.07
CA LYS A 173 -13.58 -2.81 7.79
C LYS A 173 -12.56 -2.70 6.65
N THR A 174 -12.69 -3.58 5.65
CA THR A 174 -11.83 -3.65 4.45
C THR A 174 -12.12 -2.53 3.45
N GLU A 175 -11.07 -2.03 2.79
CA GLU A 175 -11.13 -1.04 1.70
C GLU A 175 -11.44 -1.66 0.31
N SER A 176 -11.05 -2.90 0.01
CA SER A 176 -11.38 -3.57 -1.26
C SER A 176 -11.52 -5.10 -1.09
N SER A 177 -12.07 -5.78 -2.10
CA SER A 177 -12.29 -7.24 -2.09
C SER A 177 -11.61 -7.93 -3.28
N GLU A 178 -11.20 -9.20 -3.12
CA GLU A 178 -10.55 -10.01 -4.16
C GLU A 178 -11.33 -10.02 -5.48
N GLU A 179 -12.66 -10.13 -5.44
CA GLU A 179 -13.50 -10.14 -6.63
C GLU A 179 -13.46 -8.82 -7.42
N VAL A 180 -13.32 -7.69 -6.72
CA VAL A 180 -13.22 -6.36 -7.34
C VAL A 180 -11.83 -6.18 -7.95
N ASP A 181 -10.77 -6.54 -7.23
CA ASP A 181 -9.40 -6.38 -7.71
C ASP A 181 -9.08 -7.34 -8.88
N THR A 182 -9.60 -8.58 -8.87
CA THR A 182 -9.48 -9.51 -10.00
C THR A 182 -10.29 -9.07 -11.21
N ALA A 183 -11.51 -8.57 -11.01
CA ALA A 183 -12.32 -8.06 -12.11
C ALA A 183 -11.66 -6.85 -12.79
N ILE A 184 -11.02 -5.97 -12.01
CA ILE A 184 -10.25 -4.84 -12.54
C ILE A 184 -9.03 -5.32 -13.31
N ALA A 185 -8.28 -6.30 -12.77
CA ALA A 185 -7.12 -6.88 -13.45
C ALA A 185 -7.50 -7.57 -14.76
N ASP A 186 -8.58 -8.37 -14.76
CA ASP A 186 -9.09 -9.06 -15.94
C ASP A 186 -9.62 -8.06 -16.97
N ALA A 187 -10.34 -7.03 -16.55
CA ALA A 187 -10.80 -5.96 -17.44
C ALA A 187 -9.62 -5.20 -18.06
N TRP A 188 -8.57 -4.93 -17.29
CA TRP A 188 -7.36 -4.29 -17.77
C TRP A 188 -6.64 -5.15 -18.81
N LYS A 189 -6.46 -6.44 -18.52
CA LYS A 189 -5.85 -7.39 -19.46
C LYS A 189 -6.67 -7.52 -20.74
N HIS A 190 -7.99 -7.65 -20.62
CA HIS A 190 -8.89 -7.69 -21.77
C HIS A 190 -8.81 -6.41 -22.62
N ALA A 191 -8.70 -5.23 -22.01
CA ALA A 191 -8.53 -3.97 -22.74
C ALA A 191 -7.22 -3.92 -23.57
N TRP A 192 -6.17 -4.58 -23.09
CA TRP A 192 -4.89 -4.70 -23.78
C TRP A 192 -4.86 -5.79 -24.86
N ASP A 193 -5.62 -6.86 -24.66
CA ASP A 193 -5.73 -7.97 -25.61
C ASP A 193 -6.70 -7.62 -26.77
N ALA A 194 -7.71 -6.80 -26.50
CA ALA A 194 -8.71 -6.35 -27.47
C ALA A 194 -8.65 -4.82 -27.66
N LEU A 195 -7.52 -4.33 -28.17
CA LEU A 195 -7.33 -2.90 -28.47
C LEU A 195 -8.41 -2.41 -29.45
N ASP A 196 -9.37 -1.63 -28.96
CA ASP A 196 -10.48 -1.12 -29.76
C ASP A 196 -10.29 0.37 -30.10
N PHE A 197 -9.41 0.62 -31.07
CA PHE A 197 -9.19 1.96 -31.60
C PHE A 197 -10.42 2.52 -32.31
N VAL A 198 -11.22 1.65 -32.95
CA VAL A 198 -12.35 2.06 -33.78
C VAL A 198 -13.45 2.68 -32.93
N THR A 199 -13.79 2.06 -31.80
CA THR A 199 -14.78 2.62 -30.88
C THR A 199 -14.33 3.97 -30.31
N LEU A 200 -13.04 4.11 -30.01
CA LEU A 200 -12.48 5.37 -29.51
C LEU A 200 -12.51 6.48 -30.57
N GLU A 201 -12.17 6.16 -31.83
CA GLU A 201 -12.28 7.07 -32.98
C GLU A 201 -13.72 7.51 -33.24
N GLN A 202 -14.67 6.58 -33.13
CA GLN A 202 -16.10 6.89 -33.26
C GLN A 202 -16.58 7.85 -32.17
N GLN A 203 -16.14 7.67 -30.92
CA GLN A 203 -16.50 8.56 -29.81
C GLN A 203 -15.86 9.95 -29.94
N LEU A 204 -14.62 10.00 -30.42
CA LEU A 204 -13.90 11.24 -30.66
C LEU A 204 -14.38 12.00 -31.91
N GLY A 205 -15.05 11.31 -32.84
CA GLY A 205 -15.44 11.87 -34.13
C GLY A 205 -14.24 12.21 -35.03
N CYS A 206 -13.06 11.65 -34.74
CA CYS A 206 -11.83 11.88 -35.52
C CYS A 206 -10.94 10.63 -35.53
N THR A 207 -9.97 10.61 -36.44
CA THR A 207 -8.96 9.56 -36.50
C THR A 207 -7.89 9.78 -35.43
N LEU A 208 -7.45 8.67 -34.82
CA LEU A 208 -6.37 8.68 -33.85
C LEU A 208 -5.01 8.74 -34.53
N PRO A 209 -4.00 9.40 -33.92
CA PRO A 209 -2.66 9.50 -34.49
C PRO A 209 -2.08 8.12 -34.81
N PRO A 210 -1.50 7.90 -36.01
CA PRO A 210 -0.88 6.61 -36.36
C PRO A 210 0.22 6.20 -35.39
N ALA A 211 1.03 7.17 -34.92
CA ALA A 211 2.10 6.94 -33.96
C ALA A 211 1.57 6.47 -32.58
N TYR A 212 0.42 7.00 -32.15
CA TYR A 212 -0.26 6.54 -30.93
C TYR A 212 -0.74 5.09 -31.06
N LYS A 213 -1.35 4.74 -32.20
CA LYS A 213 -1.79 3.36 -32.45
C LYS A 213 -0.59 2.39 -32.45
N ALA A 214 0.50 2.78 -33.11
CA ALA A 214 1.73 1.97 -33.19
C ALA A 214 2.37 1.73 -31.81
N MET A 215 2.40 2.77 -30.97
CA MET A 215 2.92 2.69 -29.60
C MET A 215 2.20 1.63 -28.75
N LEU A 216 0.92 1.37 -29.01
CA LEU A 216 0.09 0.43 -28.25
C LEU A 216 0.05 -1.00 -28.84
N GLN A 217 0.58 -1.20 -30.06
CA GLN A 217 0.58 -2.53 -30.70
C GLN A 217 1.40 -3.56 -29.90
N PRO A 218 1.05 -4.86 -30.00
CA PRO A 218 1.88 -5.93 -29.46
C PRO A 218 3.31 -5.87 -30.02
N GLY A 219 4.32 -6.01 -29.16
CA GLY A 219 5.74 -5.94 -29.53
C GLY A 219 6.32 -4.52 -29.59
N SER A 220 5.52 -3.48 -29.31
CA SER A 220 6.03 -2.12 -29.10
C SER A 220 6.88 -2.05 -27.83
N GLU A 221 8.06 -1.44 -27.93
CA GLU A 221 8.94 -1.18 -26.78
C GLU A 221 8.25 -0.36 -25.67
N TRP A 222 7.28 0.47 -26.05
CA TRP A 222 6.55 1.34 -25.14
C TRP A 222 5.55 0.59 -24.25
N ARG A 223 5.13 -0.61 -24.65
CA ARG A 223 4.08 -1.37 -23.94
C ARG A 223 4.62 -2.13 -22.73
N GLU A 224 5.90 -2.50 -22.74
CA GLU A 224 6.46 -3.49 -21.80
C GLU A 224 7.29 -2.88 -20.68
N LYS A 225 7.76 -1.64 -20.84
CA LYS A 225 8.69 -0.98 -19.92
C LYS A 225 8.19 0.40 -19.52
N SER A 226 8.56 0.83 -18.30
CA SER A 226 8.53 2.23 -17.92
C SER A 226 9.78 2.93 -18.43
N TRP A 227 9.62 4.15 -18.91
CA TRP A 227 10.67 4.90 -19.59
C TRP A 227 10.92 6.23 -18.90
N MET A 228 12.18 6.56 -18.71
CA MET A 228 12.60 7.93 -18.44
C MET A 228 13.03 8.55 -19.77
N LEU A 229 12.40 9.66 -20.15
CA LEU A 229 12.68 10.37 -21.39
C LEU A 229 13.60 11.56 -21.14
N CYS A 230 14.59 11.73 -22.01
CA CYS A 230 15.64 12.76 -21.92
C CYS A 230 15.62 13.66 -23.18
N PRO A 231 14.81 14.74 -23.21
CA PRO A 231 14.65 15.63 -24.37
C PRO A 231 15.93 16.26 -24.95
N LYS A 232 16.93 16.57 -24.13
CA LYS A 232 18.22 17.19 -24.50
C LYS A 232 19.40 16.19 -24.51
N GLY A 233 19.17 14.91 -24.23
CA GLY A 233 20.15 13.83 -24.40
C GLY A 233 20.51 13.07 -23.12
N LEU A 234 21.21 11.94 -23.25
CA LEU A 234 21.55 11.06 -22.11
C LEU A 234 22.75 11.56 -21.28
N GLU A 235 23.48 12.57 -21.76
CA GLU A 235 24.75 13.03 -21.19
C GLU A 235 24.60 14.24 -20.25
N ASN A 236 23.41 14.86 -20.17
CA ASN A 236 23.17 16.02 -19.31
C ASN A 236 22.53 15.60 -17.98
N GLU A 237 23.30 15.69 -16.89
CA GLU A 237 22.81 15.34 -15.54
C GLU A 237 21.82 16.36 -14.96
N ASP A 238 21.83 17.61 -15.45
CA ASP A 238 20.94 18.71 -15.02
C ASP A 238 19.68 18.85 -15.91
N GLU A 239 19.34 17.80 -16.65
CA GLU A 239 18.26 17.84 -17.63
C GLU A 239 16.86 17.68 -17.00
N GLU A 240 15.86 18.26 -17.66
CA GLU A 240 14.46 18.02 -17.35
C GLU A 240 14.07 16.62 -17.85
N LEU A 241 13.67 15.75 -16.92
CA LEU A 241 13.35 14.36 -17.19
C LEU A 241 11.85 14.13 -17.13
N TYR A 242 11.34 13.32 -18.05
CA TYR A 242 9.93 12.94 -18.08
C TYR A 242 9.76 11.44 -17.90
N ASP A 243 9.18 11.03 -16.77
CA ASP A 243 8.91 9.63 -16.47
C ASP A 243 7.58 9.17 -17.05
N VAL A 244 7.63 8.17 -17.94
CA VAL A 244 6.48 7.42 -18.44
C VAL A 244 6.39 6.11 -17.68
N LEU A 245 5.57 6.08 -16.64
CA LEU A 245 5.41 4.90 -15.77
C LEU A 245 4.66 3.77 -16.46
N MET A 246 3.62 4.10 -17.22
CA MET A 246 2.84 3.12 -17.96
C MET A 246 1.97 3.80 -19.02
N LEU A 247 1.70 3.06 -20.10
CA LEU A 247 0.67 3.41 -21.06
C LEU A 247 -0.73 3.05 -20.56
N LEU A 248 -1.73 3.76 -21.06
CA LEU A 248 -3.14 3.48 -20.85
C LEU A 248 -3.71 2.78 -22.10
N PRO A 249 -4.46 1.68 -21.95
CA PRO A 249 -5.10 1.03 -23.08
C PRO A 249 -6.17 1.95 -23.70
N PRO A 250 -6.46 1.82 -24.99
CA PRO A 250 -7.52 2.55 -25.66
C PRO A 250 -8.86 2.11 -25.06
N HIS A 251 -9.43 2.96 -24.22
CA HIS A 251 -10.70 2.73 -23.54
C HIS A 251 -11.48 4.05 -23.51
N PRO A 252 -12.82 4.05 -23.56
CA PRO A 252 -13.61 5.29 -23.48
C PRO A 252 -13.25 6.20 -22.29
N LYS A 253 -12.80 5.61 -21.19
CA LYS A 253 -12.33 6.33 -19.99
C LYS A 253 -10.97 7.02 -20.13
N ALA A 254 -10.21 6.72 -21.20
CA ALA A 254 -9.01 7.47 -21.56
C ALA A 254 -9.34 8.84 -22.16
N LEU A 255 -10.61 9.06 -22.52
CA LEU A 255 -11.12 10.37 -22.94
C LEU A 255 -11.48 11.19 -21.71
N GLU A 256 -10.66 12.17 -21.41
CA GLU A 256 -10.87 13.08 -20.29
C GLU A 256 -11.25 14.47 -20.80
N LYS A 257 -11.77 15.31 -19.89
CA LYS A 257 -12.01 16.72 -20.18
C LYS A 257 -10.81 17.51 -19.71
N HIS A 258 -10.23 18.30 -20.62
CA HIS A 258 -9.17 19.23 -20.29
C HIS A 258 -9.67 20.18 -19.18
N PRO A 259 -8.97 20.29 -18.04
CA PRO A 259 -9.49 21.01 -16.87
C PRO A 259 -9.72 22.50 -17.11
N ILE A 260 -8.89 23.13 -17.96
CA ILE A 260 -9.01 24.56 -18.30
C ILE A 260 -9.98 24.80 -19.47
N THR A 261 -9.78 24.14 -20.62
CA THR A 261 -10.54 24.43 -21.85
C THR A 261 -11.85 23.65 -21.97
N GLY A 262 -12.05 22.58 -21.19
CA GLY A 262 -13.19 21.67 -21.32
C GLY A 262 -13.19 20.84 -22.61
N GLU A 263 -12.12 20.92 -23.41
CA GLU A 263 -11.96 20.11 -24.61
C GLU A 263 -11.79 18.63 -24.26
N THR A 264 -12.28 17.72 -25.10
CA THR A 264 -12.01 16.30 -24.91
C THR A 264 -10.56 16.00 -25.31
N VAL A 265 -9.80 15.43 -24.39
CA VAL A 265 -8.39 15.05 -24.58
C VAL A 265 -8.22 13.55 -24.43
N LEU A 266 -7.18 13.01 -25.06
CA LEU A 266 -6.83 11.59 -24.97
C LEU A 266 -5.65 11.40 -24.02
N CYS A 267 -5.90 10.86 -22.83
CA CYS A 267 -4.87 10.46 -21.89
C CYS A 267 -4.26 9.12 -22.32
N PHE A 268 -2.98 9.10 -22.69
CA PHE A 268 -2.33 7.89 -23.22
C PHE A 268 -1.31 7.27 -22.29
N ALA A 269 -0.78 8.03 -21.33
CA ALA A 269 0.26 7.54 -20.44
C ALA A 269 0.21 8.23 -19.07
N ARG A 270 0.83 7.59 -18.09
CA ARG A 270 0.98 8.10 -16.74
C ARG A 270 2.39 8.58 -16.49
N ALA A 271 2.48 9.72 -15.81
CA ALA A 271 3.70 10.21 -15.20
C ALA A 271 3.72 9.90 -13.70
N GLU A 272 4.86 10.11 -13.05
CA GLU A 272 4.99 10.00 -11.59
C GLU A 272 4.02 10.97 -10.88
N PHE A 273 3.97 12.21 -11.35
CA PHE A 273 3.18 13.29 -10.73
C PHE A 273 1.98 13.72 -11.59
N GLY A 274 1.62 12.95 -12.61
CA GLY A 274 0.68 13.43 -13.62
C GLY A 274 0.19 12.42 -14.65
N VAL A 275 -0.40 12.95 -15.72
CA VAL A 275 -0.82 12.18 -16.90
C VAL A 275 -0.41 12.89 -18.17
N TYR A 276 -0.01 12.12 -19.18
CA TYR A 276 0.28 12.63 -20.51
C TYR A 276 -0.97 12.51 -21.39
N PHE A 277 -1.27 13.58 -22.12
CA PHE A 277 -2.42 13.60 -23.01
C PHE A 277 -2.11 14.26 -24.36
N LEU A 278 -2.94 13.91 -25.33
CA LEU A 278 -2.91 14.40 -26.71
C LEU A 278 -4.22 15.12 -27.02
N LYS A 279 -4.16 16.15 -27.86
CA LYS A 279 -5.36 16.73 -28.47
C LYS A 279 -5.78 15.87 -29.68
N PRO A 280 -6.98 15.28 -29.68
CA PRO A 280 -7.47 14.49 -30.81
C PRO A 280 -7.66 15.36 -32.06
N GLY A 281 -7.52 14.75 -33.25
CA GLY A 281 -7.87 15.40 -34.53
C GLY A 281 -6.69 15.88 -35.39
N SER A 282 -5.45 15.75 -34.92
CA SER A 282 -4.23 15.92 -35.74
C SER A 282 -3.55 14.57 -35.96
N GLU A 283 -2.88 14.39 -37.10
CA GLU A 283 -2.07 13.20 -37.37
C GLU A 283 -0.84 13.12 -36.46
N ASP A 284 -0.32 14.27 -36.02
CA ASP A 284 0.83 14.39 -35.13
C ASP A 284 0.58 15.49 -34.09
N PRO A 285 -0.26 15.23 -33.07
CA PRO A 285 -0.66 16.24 -32.10
C PRO A 285 0.44 16.55 -31.09
N PRO A 286 0.45 17.76 -30.50
CA PRO A 286 1.33 18.09 -29.36
C PRO A 286 1.02 17.23 -28.14
N VAL A 287 2.04 17.03 -27.32
CA VAL A 287 1.99 16.26 -26.06
C VAL A 287 2.01 17.21 -24.89
N PHE A 288 1.06 17.00 -23.97
CA PHE A 288 0.95 17.79 -22.75
C PHE A 288 1.11 16.91 -21.52
N LEU A 289 1.66 17.49 -20.45
CA LEU A 289 1.69 16.91 -19.12
C LEU A 289 0.73 17.70 -18.22
N PHE A 290 -0.19 16.99 -17.58
CA PHE A 290 -0.98 17.54 -16.48
C PHE A 290 -0.41 17.05 -15.15
N SER A 291 0.12 17.96 -14.34
CA SER A 291 0.64 17.64 -13.00
C SER A 291 -0.41 17.86 -11.91
N LYS A 292 -0.70 16.81 -11.15
CA LYS A 292 -1.78 16.82 -10.14
C LYS A 292 -1.43 17.60 -8.88
N ASP A 293 -0.14 17.71 -8.57
CA ASP A 293 0.34 18.33 -7.32
C ASP A 293 0.33 19.86 -7.38
N SER A 294 0.36 20.41 -8.60
CA SER A 294 0.44 21.85 -8.88
C SER A 294 -0.92 22.52 -9.13
N GLY A 295 -2.03 21.77 -9.00
CA GLY A 295 -3.38 22.28 -9.22
C GLY A 295 -3.86 22.20 -10.68
N PRO A 296 -5.13 22.56 -10.94
CA PRO A 296 -5.80 22.35 -12.23
C PRO A 296 -5.24 23.20 -13.39
N ASP A 297 -4.48 24.24 -13.06
CA ASP A 297 -3.94 25.21 -14.04
C ASP A 297 -2.57 24.81 -14.58
N ASN A 298 -1.93 23.76 -14.05
CA ASN A 298 -0.57 23.40 -14.46
C ASN A 298 -0.57 22.31 -15.54
N ILE A 299 -0.90 22.75 -16.75
CA ILE A 299 -0.77 21.98 -17.97
C ILE A 299 0.40 22.55 -18.75
N GLU A 300 1.38 21.70 -19.02
CA GLU A 300 2.58 22.07 -19.75
C GLU A 300 2.63 21.34 -21.09
N GLU A 301 2.90 22.07 -22.16
CA GLU A 301 3.26 21.46 -23.44
C GLU A 301 4.72 21.00 -23.34
N ILE A 302 4.92 19.69 -23.28
CA ILE A 302 6.26 19.11 -23.13
C ILE A 302 6.88 18.82 -24.50
N ALA A 303 6.06 18.54 -25.51
CA ALA A 303 6.53 18.30 -26.87
C ALA A 303 5.57 18.90 -27.90
N PRO A 304 6.10 19.57 -28.94
CA PRO A 304 5.28 20.18 -29.98
C PRO A 304 4.57 19.16 -30.86
N SER A 305 5.02 17.90 -30.86
CA SER A 305 4.39 16.79 -31.56
C SER A 305 4.66 15.44 -30.91
N LEU A 306 3.79 14.48 -31.16
CA LEU A 306 3.92 13.11 -30.66
C LEU A 306 5.15 12.43 -31.26
N SER A 307 5.46 12.67 -32.54
CA SER A 307 6.68 12.15 -33.17
C SER A 307 7.95 12.62 -32.47
N VAL A 308 8.01 13.90 -32.05
CA VAL A 308 9.13 14.45 -31.28
C VAL A 308 9.23 13.76 -29.92
N PHE A 309 8.13 13.68 -29.18
CA PHE A 309 8.08 13.00 -27.89
C PHE A 309 8.58 11.56 -27.97
N LEU A 310 8.15 10.80 -28.99
CA LEU A 310 8.53 9.40 -29.16
C LEU A 310 10.00 9.22 -29.58
N SER A 311 10.60 10.26 -30.16
CA SER A 311 11.99 10.28 -30.61
C SER A 311 13.00 10.56 -29.50
N TRP A 312 12.54 11.04 -28.34
CA TRP A 312 13.43 11.35 -27.23
C TRP A 312 14.22 10.12 -26.78
N PRO A 313 15.53 10.27 -26.49
CA PRO A 313 16.33 9.24 -25.85
C PRO A 313 15.63 8.66 -24.62
N LYS A 314 15.64 7.33 -24.51
CA LYS A 314 14.94 6.59 -23.46
C LYS A 314 15.94 5.85 -22.59
N ARG A 315 15.74 5.90 -21.28
CA ARG A 315 16.41 5.02 -20.31
C ARG A 315 15.35 4.19 -19.59
N GLY A 316 15.54 2.86 -19.57
CA GLY A 316 14.65 1.97 -18.83
C GLY A 316 14.87 2.10 -17.32
N TRP A 317 13.80 2.06 -16.53
CA TRP A 317 13.94 1.93 -15.08
C TRP A 317 14.47 0.53 -14.75
N GLY A 318 15.73 0.43 -14.31
CA GLY A 318 16.36 -0.82 -13.86
C GLY A 318 17.43 -1.42 -14.78
N GLU A 319 17.94 -0.66 -15.76
CA GLU A 319 19.16 -0.95 -16.51
C GLU A 319 20.36 -0.13 -15.98
#